data_AF-A0A060C972-F1
#
_entry.id   AF-A0A060C972-F1
#
_cell.length_a   1.000
_cell.length_b   1.000
_cell.length_c   1.000
_cell.angle_alpha   90.00
_cell.angle_beta   90.00
_cell.angle_gamma   90.00
#
_symmetry.space_group_name_H-M   'P 1'
#
loop_
_entity.id
_entity.type
_entity.pdbx_description
1 polymer ?
#
loop_
_entity_poly.entity_id
_entity_poly.type
_entity_poly.pdbx_seq_one_letter_code
_entity_poly.pdbx_strand_id
1 'polypeptide(L)'
;ELPDALEMITHASHQGVRISLGHSNAVAVQARAGIAAGGVSATHTFNAMRGLTQREPGMLGVVLDAKELYAELICDGVHTTPEAVRLWLRMKGEERGILVTDGMAATGMPDGEYLLGEMRVQVAKGVAMHEGVLAGSVLTMDRAVANVQAF
;
A
#
# COMPACT_ATOMS: atom_id res chain seq x y z
N GLU A 1 8.79 4.41 13.74
CA GLU A 1 8.55 5.70 13.07
C GLU A 1 9.86 6.45 12.99
N LEU A 2 10.11 7.18 11.91
CA LEU A 2 11.33 7.98 11.77
C LEU A 2 11.23 9.24 12.65
N PRO A 3 12.36 9.78 13.14
CA PRO A 3 12.38 11.11 13.75
C PRO A 3 11.82 12.16 12.79
N ASP A 4 11.18 13.19 13.35
CA ASP A 4 10.64 14.35 12.63
C ASP A 4 9.53 14.05 11.59
N ALA A 5 8.99 12.82 11.60
CA ALA A 5 7.94 12.42 10.67
C ALA A 5 6.68 13.30 10.81
N LEU A 6 6.27 13.63 12.04
CA LEU A 6 5.05 14.41 12.27
C LEU A 6 5.21 15.87 11.81
N GLU A 7 6.39 16.44 12.03
CA GLU A 7 6.77 17.77 11.60
C GLU A 7 6.78 17.85 10.08
N MET A 8 7.33 16.84 9.40
CA MET A 8 7.32 16.74 7.95
C MET A 8 5.89 16.62 7.40
N ILE A 9 5.08 15.72 7.97
CA ILE A 9 3.68 15.52 7.56
C ILE A 9 2.90 16.85 7.69
N THR A 10 3.03 17.52 8.84
CA THR A 10 2.34 18.79 9.12
C THR A 10 2.78 19.86 8.13
N HIS A 11 4.09 20.01 7.93
CA HIS A 11 4.66 21.03 7.05
C HIS A 11 4.21 20.82 5.59
N ALA A 12 4.33 19.61 5.07
CA ALA A 12 3.96 19.30 3.69
C ALA A 12 2.44 19.40 3.46
N SER A 13 1.63 18.98 4.45
CA SER A 13 0.18 19.11 4.40
C SER A 13 -0.27 20.58 4.36
N HIS A 14 0.36 21.46 5.16
CA HIS A 14 0.10 22.91 5.10
C HIS A 14 0.47 23.55 3.75
N GLN A 15 1.35 22.91 2.97
CA GLN A 15 1.64 23.33 1.59
C GLN A 15 0.69 22.72 0.55
N GLY A 16 -0.33 21.97 0.99
CA GLY A 16 -1.31 21.33 0.10
C GLY A 16 -0.89 19.97 -0.45
N VAL A 17 0.23 19.40 0.03
CA VAL A 17 0.67 18.05 -0.37
C VAL A 17 -0.22 17.00 0.31
N ARG A 18 -0.72 16.05 -0.47
CA ARG A 18 -1.52 14.92 0.04
C ARG A 18 -0.59 13.83 0.55
N ILE A 19 -0.54 13.64 1.85
CA ILE A 19 0.39 12.69 2.47
C ILE A 19 -0.24 11.29 2.53
N SER A 20 0.45 10.31 1.94
CA SER A 20 0.13 8.88 2.05
C SER A 20 1.11 8.23 3.02
N LEU A 21 0.59 7.50 4.01
CA LEU A 21 1.37 6.82 5.03
C LEU A 21 1.74 5.41 4.53
N GLY A 22 3.02 5.05 4.49
CA GLY A 22 3.48 3.74 4.02
C GLY A 22 4.89 3.42 4.47
N HIS A 23 5.36 2.19 4.18
CA HIS A 23 6.71 1.73 4.54
C HIS A 23 7.08 1.99 6.01
N SER A 24 6.12 1.86 6.92
CA SER A 24 6.30 2.22 8.33
C SER A 24 6.02 1.04 9.26
N ASN A 25 6.93 0.89 10.23
CA ASN A 25 6.78 -0.01 11.37
C ASN A 25 6.10 0.70 12.56
N ALA A 26 5.29 1.74 12.32
CA ALA A 26 4.58 2.49 13.35
C ALA A 26 3.64 1.60 14.18
N VAL A 27 3.69 1.79 15.51
CA VAL A 27 2.63 1.32 16.41
C VAL A 27 1.37 2.17 16.26
N ALA A 28 0.22 1.70 16.74
CA ALA A 28 -1.06 2.36 16.51
C ALA A 28 -1.09 3.83 16.94
N VAL A 29 -0.48 4.17 18.08
CA VAL A 29 -0.41 5.57 18.55
C VAL A 29 0.36 6.48 17.58
N GLN A 30 1.44 5.98 16.98
CA GLN A 30 2.24 6.72 15.99
C GLN A 30 1.48 6.87 14.67
N ALA A 31 0.82 5.80 14.20
CA ALA A 31 0.01 5.85 12.99
C ALA A 31 -1.14 6.86 13.12
N ARG A 32 -1.86 6.85 14.25
CA ARG A 32 -2.93 7.84 14.52
C ARG A 32 -2.39 9.27 14.60
N ALA A 33 -1.20 9.46 15.19
CA ALA A 33 -0.54 10.78 15.19
C ALA A 33 -0.21 11.26 13.77
N GLY A 34 0.25 10.37 12.88
CA GLY A 34 0.49 10.70 11.48
C GLY A 34 -0.77 11.11 10.73
N ILE A 35 -1.90 10.45 10.98
CA ILE A 35 -3.21 10.86 10.45
C ILE A 35 -3.59 12.25 10.96
N ALA A 36 -3.49 12.46 12.29
CA ALA A 36 -3.81 13.75 12.92
C ALA A 36 -2.92 14.90 12.43
N ALA A 37 -1.66 14.62 12.07
CA ALA A 37 -0.74 15.58 11.49
C ALA A 37 -1.06 15.97 10.03
N GLY A 38 -1.98 15.26 9.37
CA GLY A 38 -2.39 15.56 7.99
C GLY A 38 -2.23 14.40 7.01
N GLY A 39 -1.93 13.18 7.47
CA GLY A 39 -2.01 11.98 6.66
C GLY A 39 -3.43 11.72 6.16
N VAL A 40 -3.59 11.51 4.85
CA VAL A 40 -4.90 11.37 4.20
C VAL A 40 -5.09 10.05 3.44
N SER A 41 -4.01 9.35 3.13
CA SER A 41 -4.03 8.03 2.48
C SER A 41 -3.08 7.07 3.18
N ALA A 42 -3.20 5.78 2.89
CA ALA A 42 -2.21 4.76 3.22
C ALA A 42 -1.77 4.04 1.94
N THR A 43 -0.45 4.00 1.73
CA THR A 43 0.17 3.43 0.51
C THR A 43 0.07 1.93 0.52
N HIS A 44 -0.35 1.29 -0.59
CA HIS A 44 -0.39 -0.17 -0.81
C HIS A 44 -0.65 -1.03 0.45
N THR A 45 -1.76 -0.77 1.14
CA THR A 45 -2.25 -1.41 2.38
C THR A 45 -1.88 -2.89 2.47
N PHE A 46 -1.46 -3.34 3.66
CA PHE A 46 -0.83 -4.63 3.98
C PHE A 46 0.67 -4.71 3.71
N ASN A 47 1.17 -4.08 2.65
CA ASN A 47 2.56 -4.24 2.21
C ASN A 47 3.48 -3.26 2.94
N ALA A 48 4.64 -3.75 3.40
CA ALA A 48 5.63 -2.94 4.14
C ALA A 48 5.06 -2.15 5.34
N MET A 49 4.04 -2.69 6.01
CA MET A 49 3.42 -2.09 7.19
C MET A 49 3.58 -2.98 8.42
N ARG A 50 3.62 -2.38 9.61
CA ARG A 50 3.44 -3.14 10.86
C ARG A 50 2.09 -3.86 10.84
N GLY A 51 2.13 -5.18 11.03
CA GLY A 51 0.96 -6.05 11.02
C GLY A 51 0.01 -5.84 12.21
N LEU A 52 -1.19 -6.41 12.07
CA LEU A 52 -2.28 -6.32 13.04
C LEU A 52 -2.19 -7.43 14.08
N THR A 53 -2.28 -7.07 15.36
CA THR A 53 -2.49 -8.00 16.47
C THR A 53 -3.60 -7.48 17.39
N GLN A 54 -4.18 -8.35 18.22
CA GLN A 54 -5.29 -8.02 19.11
C GLN A 54 -4.93 -7.05 20.25
N ARG A 55 -3.63 -6.92 20.60
CA ARG A 55 -3.16 -6.01 21.67
C ARG A 55 -2.51 -4.74 21.13
N GLU A 56 -1.93 -4.82 19.95
CA GLU A 56 -1.29 -3.71 19.26
C GLU A 56 -1.62 -3.86 17.78
N PRO A 57 -2.62 -3.12 17.28
CA PRO A 57 -3.10 -3.26 15.91
C PRO A 57 -2.12 -2.72 14.86
N GLY A 58 -1.07 -1.99 15.29
CA GLY A 58 -0.06 -1.45 14.41
C GLY A 58 -0.63 -0.48 13.37
N MET A 59 0.17 -0.17 12.35
CA MET A 59 -0.25 0.66 11.23
C MET A 59 -1.39 0.03 10.45
N LEU A 60 -1.31 -1.27 10.12
CA LEU A 60 -2.34 -1.94 9.33
C LEU A 60 -3.72 -1.84 9.98
N GLY A 61 -3.83 -2.11 11.29
CA GLY A 61 -5.11 -2.03 11.96
C GLY A 61 -5.65 -0.61 12.05
N VAL A 62 -4.79 0.40 12.21
CA VAL A 62 -5.23 1.81 12.16
C VAL A 62 -5.74 2.19 10.77
N VAL A 63 -5.06 1.76 9.69
CA VAL A 63 -5.47 2.04 8.30
C VAL A 63 -6.85 1.45 7.99
N LEU A 64 -7.10 0.20 8.44
CA LEU A 64 -8.38 -0.48 8.24
C LEU A 64 -9.51 0.13 9.09
N ASP A 65 -9.21 0.59 10.32
CA ASP A 65 -10.19 1.14 11.27
C ASP A 65 -10.57 2.61 10.99
N ALA A 66 -9.63 3.44 10.52
CA ALA A 66 -9.82 4.88 10.31
C ALA A 66 -10.68 5.18 9.07
N LYS A 67 -11.96 5.51 9.24
CA LYS A 67 -12.92 5.73 8.13
C LYS A 67 -12.60 6.95 7.26
N GLU A 68 -11.91 7.92 7.82
CA GLU A 68 -11.50 9.16 7.16
C GLU A 68 -10.31 8.95 6.20
N LEU A 69 -9.52 7.90 6.41
CA LEU A 69 -8.30 7.64 5.65
C LEU A 69 -8.61 6.88 4.36
N TYR A 70 -8.05 7.32 3.23
CA TYR A 70 -8.01 6.48 2.04
C TYR A 70 -7.03 5.31 2.24
N ALA A 71 -7.26 4.20 1.57
CA ALA A 71 -6.40 3.03 1.67
C ALA A 71 -6.16 2.49 0.26
N GLU A 72 -4.92 2.56 -0.21
CA GLU A 72 -4.51 2.05 -1.50
C GLU A 72 -4.31 0.53 -1.45
N LEU A 73 -4.59 -0.19 -2.53
CA LEU A 73 -4.46 -1.65 -2.61
C LEU A 73 -3.97 -2.11 -3.98
N ILE A 74 -2.98 -3.01 -3.97
CA ILE A 74 -2.52 -3.73 -5.17
C ILE A 74 -3.34 -5.03 -5.29
N CYS A 75 -4.29 -5.06 -6.21
CA CYS A 75 -5.22 -6.18 -6.36
C CYS A 75 -4.77 -7.15 -7.47
N ASP A 76 -3.61 -7.79 -7.31
CA ASP A 76 -3.04 -8.75 -8.28
C ASP A 76 -3.15 -10.23 -7.87
N GLY A 77 -3.60 -10.51 -6.63
CA GLY A 77 -3.63 -11.87 -6.08
C GLY A 77 -2.26 -12.39 -5.60
N VAL A 78 -1.21 -11.56 -5.67
CA VAL A 78 0.17 -11.87 -5.28
C VAL A 78 0.57 -11.04 -4.05
N HIS A 79 0.44 -9.72 -4.13
CA HIS A 79 0.65 -8.80 -3.01
C HIS A 79 -0.42 -8.97 -1.95
N THR A 80 -1.64 -9.29 -2.35
CA THR A 80 -2.77 -9.42 -1.43
C THR A 80 -3.67 -10.57 -1.86
N THR A 81 -3.99 -11.47 -0.93
CA THR A 81 -4.87 -12.60 -1.19
C THR A 81 -6.33 -12.14 -1.38
N PRO A 82 -7.17 -12.90 -2.11
CA PRO A 82 -8.58 -12.56 -2.28
C PRO A 82 -9.32 -12.28 -0.95
N GLU A 83 -9.03 -13.03 0.11
CA GLU A 83 -9.60 -12.83 1.46
C GLU A 83 -9.28 -11.44 2.02
N ALA A 84 -8.03 -11.01 1.88
CA ALA A 84 -7.56 -9.73 2.37
C ALA A 84 -8.12 -8.57 1.52
N VAL A 85 -8.31 -8.77 0.20
CA VAL A 85 -9.03 -7.81 -0.66
C VAL A 85 -10.47 -7.62 -0.17
N ARG A 86 -11.21 -8.72 0.04
CA ARG A 86 -12.60 -8.66 0.57
C ARG A 86 -12.66 -8.02 1.97
N LEU A 87 -11.68 -8.27 2.82
CA LEU A 87 -11.59 -7.64 4.15
C LEU A 87 -11.39 -6.13 4.02
N TRP A 88 -10.39 -5.71 3.24
CA TRP A 88 -10.11 -4.30 2.98
C TRP A 88 -11.34 -3.58 2.41
N LEU A 89 -12.01 -4.17 1.41
CA LEU A 89 -13.19 -3.56 0.79
C LEU A 89 -14.34 -3.41 1.80
N ARG A 90 -14.54 -4.37 2.70
CA ARG A 90 -15.56 -4.28 3.76
C ARG A 90 -15.24 -3.20 4.79
N MET A 91 -13.96 -3.01 5.13
CA MET A 91 -13.54 -2.03 6.13
C MET A 91 -13.52 -0.60 5.58
N LYS A 92 -13.09 -0.44 4.32
CA LYS A 92 -12.90 0.88 3.70
C LYS A 92 -14.08 1.32 2.86
N GLY A 93 -14.79 0.37 2.24
CA GLY A 93 -15.84 0.67 1.27
C GLY A 93 -15.30 1.27 -0.03
N GLU A 94 -16.19 1.43 -1.00
CA GLU A 94 -15.87 1.92 -2.34
C GLU A 94 -15.42 3.39 -2.34
N GLU A 95 -15.82 4.18 -1.34
CA GLU A 95 -15.49 5.61 -1.24
C GLU A 95 -14.10 5.91 -0.66
N ARG A 96 -13.48 4.93 0.02
CA ARG A 96 -12.16 5.10 0.66
C ARG A 96 -11.13 4.06 0.22
N GLY A 97 -11.56 3.01 -0.46
CA GLY A 97 -10.66 2.11 -1.16
C GLY A 97 -10.15 2.74 -2.46
N ILE A 98 -8.83 2.70 -2.66
CA ILE A 98 -8.20 3.11 -3.92
C ILE A 98 -7.46 1.90 -4.50
N LEU A 99 -7.78 1.53 -5.73
CA LEU A 99 -6.97 0.55 -6.46
C LEU A 99 -5.74 1.24 -7.06
N VAL A 100 -4.59 0.65 -6.83
CA VAL A 100 -3.32 1.06 -7.43
C VAL A 100 -2.69 -0.13 -8.12
N THR A 101 -1.92 0.13 -9.18
CA THR A 101 -1.13 -0.94 -9.80
C THR A 101 0.15 -1.19 -9.02
N ASP A 102 0.80 -0.12 -8.53
CA ASP A 102 2.22 -0.16 -8.15
C ASP A 102 3.09 -0.80 -9.27
N GLY A 103 2.67 -0.56 -10.51
CA GLY A 103 3.26 -1.19 -11.69
C GLY A 103 4.63 -0.61 -11.99
N MET A 104 5.60 -1.49 -12.26
CA MET A 104 6.95 -1.10 -12.69
C MET A 104 7.13 -1.25 -14.21
N ALA A 105 8.30 -0.89 -14.74
CA ALA A 105 8.58 -0.82 -16.19
C ALA A 105 8.29 -2.11 -16.99
N ALA A 106 8.21 -3.26 -16.32
CA ALA A 106 7.83 -4.54 -16.92
C ALA A 106 6.30 -4.73 -17.08
N THR A 107 5.48 -3.79 -16.63
CA THR A 107 4.02 -3.87 -16.79
C THR A 107 3.66 -3.92 -18.27
N GLY A 108 3.04 -5.02 -18.70
CA GLY A 108 2.71 -5.27 -20.11
C GLY A 108 3.87 -5.79 -20.97
N MET A 109 5.03 -6.06 -20.37
CA MET A 109 6.21 -6.60 -21.05
C MET A 109 6.39 -8.10 -20.75
N PRO A 110 7.15 -8.85 -21.58
CA PRO A 110 7.47 -10.26 -21.29
C PRO A 110 8.27 -10.44 -20.00
N ASP A 111 8.26 -11.65 -19.44
CA ASP A 111 9.17 -12.02 -18.35
C ASP A 111 10.64 -11.76 -18.72
N GLY A 112 11.44 -11.27 -17.77
CA GLY A 112 12.81 -10.84 -18.02
C GLY A 112 13.41 -10.05 -16.86
N GLU A 113 14.62 -9.51 -17.08
CA GLU A 113 15.29 -8.63 -16.12
C GLU A 113 14.99 -7.16 -16.44
N TYR A 114 14.67 -6.39 -15.39
CA TYR A 114 14.31 -4.98 -15.49
C TYR A 114 14.97 -4.17 -14.36
N LEU A 115 14.92 -2.85 -14.48
CA LEU A 115 15.37 -1.93 -13.43
C LEU A 115 14.18 -1.23 -12.77
N LEU A 116 14.20 -1.16 -11.44
CA LEU A 116 13.34 -0.30 -10.63
C LEU A 116 14.24 0.66 -9.84
N GLY A 117 14.44 1.86 -10.37
CA GLY A 117 15.55 2.72 -9.92
C GLY A 117 16.89 2.03 -10.19
N GLU A 118 17.67 1.81 -9.13
CA GLU A 118 18.94 1.09 -9.19
C GLU A 118 18.80 -0.43 -8.94
N MET A 119 17.62 -0.90 -8.53
CA MET A 119 17.38 -2.30 -8.21
C MET A 119 17.19 -3.14 -9.47
N ARG A 120 17.89 -4.27 -9.56
CA ARG A 120 17.68 -5.30 -10.60
C ARG A 120 16.53 -6.22 -10.19
N VAL A 121 15.45 -6.20 -10.97
CA VAL A 121 14.22 -6.93 -10.71
C VAL A 121 14.09 -8.05 -11.74
N GLN A 122 13.92 -9.28 -11.27
CA GLN A 122 13.57 -10.42 -12.12
C GLN A 122 12.05 -10.56 -12.17
N VAL A 123 11.49 -10.54 -13.37
CA VAL A 123 10.09 -10.88 -13.59
C VAL A 123 10.00 -12.31 -14.11
N ALA A 124 9.22 -13.13 -13.42
CA ALA A 124 8.92 -14.49 -13.83
C ALA A 124 7.46 -14.83 -13.51
N LYS A 125 6.74 -15.38 -14.50
CA LYS A 125 5.29 -15.66 -14.42
C LYS A 125 4.48 -14.44 -13.98
N GLY A 126 4.88 -13.25 -14.43
CA GLY A 126 4.24 -12.00 -14.05
C GLY A 126 4.39 -11.61 -12.58
N VAL A 127 5.43 -12.09 -11.88
CA VAL A 127 5.77 -11.66 -10.52
C VAL A 127 7.15 -11.00 -10.54
N ALA A 128 7.21 -9.76 -10.05
CA ALA A 128 8.43 -8.95 -9.98
C ALA A 128 9.13 -9.13 -8.63
N MET A 129 10.36 -9.66 -8.65
CA MET A 129 11.12 -9.99 -7.45
C MET A 129 12.52 -9.36 -7.47
N HIS A 130 12.96 -8.86 -6.32
CA HIS A 130 14.34 -8.45 -6.06
C HIS A 130 14.82 -9.15 -4.78
N GLU A 131 15.87 -9.97 -4.87
CA GLU A 131 16.47 -10.68 -3.73
C GLU A 131 15.46 -11.44 -2.83
N GLY A 132 14.42 -12.02 -3.43
CA GLY A 132 13.41 -12.79 -2.71
C GLY A 132 12.27 -11.96 -2.10
N VAL A 133 12.23 -10.65 -2.36
CA VAL A 133 11.15 -9.74 -1.96
C VAL A 133 10.44 -9.21 -3.20
N LEU A 134 9.13 -8.94 -3.10
CA LEU A 134 8.36 -8.28 -4.16
C LEU A 134 8.91 -6.87 -4.43
N ALA A 135 9.00 -6.50 -5.70
CA ALA A 135 9.56 -5.22 -6.14
C ALA A 135 8.64 -4.54 -7.16
N GLY A 136 7.58 -3.90 -6.64
CA GLY A 136 6.46 -3.42 -7.44
C GLY A 136 5.65 -4.57 -8.02
N SER A 137 4.78 -4.26 -8.98
CA SER A 137 3.96 -5.25 -9.68
C SER A 137 4.09 -5.13 -11.20
N VAL A 138 3.46 -6.06 -11.91
CA VAL A 138 3.15 -5.94 -13.35
C VAL A 138 1.64 -5.91 -13.58
N LEU A 139 0.88 -5.45 -12.58
CA LEU A 139 -0.56 -5.32 -12.61
C LEU A 139 -0.97 -4.16 -13.52
N THR A 140 -1.96 -4.38 -14.37
CA THR A 140 -2.63 -3.31 -15.12
C THR A 140 -3.93 -2.93 -14.43
N MET A 141 -4.39 -1.69 -14.62
CA MET A 141 -5.57 -1.18 -13.89
C MET A 141 -6.86 -1.92 -14.26
N ASP A 142 -7.02 -2.33 -15.52
CA ASP A 142 -8.14 -3.16 -15.98
C ASP A 142 -8.18 -4.52 -15.26
N ARG A 143 -7.02 -5.15 -15.09
CA ARG A 143 -6.89 -6.40 -14.31
C ARG A 143 -7.15 -6.18 -12.83
N ALA A 144 -6.73 -5.06 -12.26
CA ALA A 144 -7.03 -4.72 -10.87
C ALA A 144 -8.55 -4.66 -10.63
N VAL A 145 -9.28 -3.97 -11.52
CA VAL A 145 -10.75 -3.88 -11.46
C VAL A 145 -11.40 -5.25 -11.66
N ALA A 146 -10.97 -6.02 -12.65
CA ALA A 146 -11.48 -7.37 -12.90
C ALA A 146 -11.26 -8.30 -11.69
N ASN A 147 -10.10 -8.21 -11.04
CA ASN A 147 -9.77 -9.00 -9.86
C ASN A 147 -10.65 -8.65 -8.66
N VAL A 148 -10.89 -7.36 -8.39
CA VAL A 148 -11.80 -6.94 -7.31
C VAL A 148 -13.22 -7.50 -7.50
N GLN A 149 -13.70 -7.57 -8.75
CA GLN A 149 -15.00 -8.17 -9.04
C GLN A 149 -15.02 -9.70 -8.89
N ALA A 150 -13.88 -10.36 -9.15
CA ALA A 150 -13.77 -11.81 -9.11
C ALA A 150 -13.49 -12.37 -7.70
N PHE A 151 -12.88 -11.58 -6.81
CA PHE A 151 -12.48 -11.99 -5.46
C PHE A 151 -13.61 -11.90 -4.44
#